data_AF-A0A3A4Q8D1-F1
#
_entry.id   AF-A0A3A4Q8D1-F1
#
_cell.length_a   1.000
_cell.length_b   1.000
_cell.length_c   1.000
_cell.angle_alpha   90.00
_cell.angle_beta   90.00
_cell.angle_gamma   90.00
#
_symmetry.space_group_name_H-M   'P 1'
#
loop_
_entity.id
_entity.type
_entity.pdbx_description
1 polymer ?
#
loop_
_entity_poly.entity_id
_entity_poly.type
_entity_poly.pdbx_seq_one_letter_code
_entity_poly.pdbx_strand_id
1 'polypeptide(L)'
;MGMTRINFHIGAHKTASTHLQMTLAKCTFRPGVRYVPLNRLRTMLTSPVRKKRPHLPWHRWYNGTWLFSDENILGTTANALRMYPDPAHALRYFRDCELRVFLCVRCYDTFLASAYGERLWRHPYQPFAGDLPVRRWPDIVRELKNALSGTPIHIWRYEDYREHARAITRFYADDGIEEFGEPLQHHPKSGFSGRAVEEMSRFKRRRPIKYEVLRIRAEFPIGPRYPRFNPWTERQKTYLRKIYAHDLMVLEDMAAVWKPGAALCPD
;
A
#
# COMPACT_ATOMS: atom_id res chain seq x y z
N MET A 1 -7.10 -30.61 -12.96
CA MET A 1 -7.13 -29.21 -13.42
C MET A 1 -6.22 -28.42 -12.49
N GLY A 2 -5.25 -27.67 -13.00
CA GLY A 2 -4.39 -26.89 -12.12
C GLY A 2 -5.18 -25.74 -11.46
N MET A 3 -4.83 -25.44 -10.22
CA MET A 3 -5.52 -24.44 -9.40
C MET A 3 -5.03 -23.04 -9.77
N THR A 4 -5.94 -22.08 -9.93
CA THR A 4 -5.57 -20.68 -10.13
C THR A 4 -4.85 -20.15 -8.90
N ARG A 5 -3.63 -19.62 -9.08
CA ARG A 5 -2.86 -18.91 -8.06
C ARG A 5 -3.07 -17.41 -8.18
N ILE A 6 -3.19 -16.72 -7.06
CA ILE A 6 -3.33 -15.26 -7.00
C ILE A 6 -2.34 -14.70 -5.98
N ASN A 7 -1.34 -13.96 -6.46
CA ASN A 7 -0.52 -13.11 -5.62
C ASN A 7 -1.20 -11.74 -5.55
N PHE A 8 -1.76 -11.40 -4.39
CA PHE A 8 -2.50 -10.16 -4.19
C PHE A 8 -1.70 -9.20 -3.29
N HIS A 9 -1.09 -8.19 -3.90
CA HIS A 9 -0.59 -7.02 -3.18
C HIS A 9 -1.75 -6.13 -2.75
N ILE A 10 -2.07 -6.22 -1.46
CA ILE A 10 -3.19 -5.50 -0.84
C ILE A 10 -2.81 -4.08 -0.40
N GLY A 11 -1.52 -3.74 -0.50
CA GLY A 11 -0.88 -2.44 -0.35
C GLY A 11 -1.58 -1.45 0.57
N ALA A 12 -1.03 -1.19 1.76
CA ALA A 12 -1.53 -0.07 2.53
C ALA A 12 -1.41 1.25 1.72
N HIS A 13 -2.31 2.22 1.88
CA HIS A 13 -2.12 3.48 1.15
C HIS A 13 -0.80 4.11 1.61
N LYS A 14 -0.13 4.84 0.73
CA LYS A 14 1.16 5.50 1.02
C LYS A 14 2.35 4.57 1.25
N THR A 15 2.30 3.35 0.73
CA THR A 15 3.41 2.39 0.82
C THR A 15 3.99 2.01 -0.56
N ALA A 16 4.11 3.00 -1.46
CA ALA A 16 4.66 2.86 -2.82
C ALA A 16 3.89 1.96 -3.81
N SER A 17 2.62 1.61 -3.54
CA SER A 17 1.79 0.78 -4.42
C SER A 17 1.76 1.27 -5.87
N THR A 18 1.70 2.58 -6.10
CA THR A 18 1.74 3.17 -7.45
C THR A 18 3.05 2.87 -8.18
N HIS A 19 4.20 2.96 -7.49
CA HIS A 19 5.49 2.63 -8.10
C HIS A 19 5.54 1.15 -8.49
N LEU A 20 5.07 0.25 -7.60
CA LEU A 20 5.01 -1.19 -7.87
C LEU A 20 4.13 -1.48 -9.09
N GLN A 21 2.91 -0.94 -9.11
CA GLN A 21 1.95 -1.11 -10.21
C GLN A 21 2.50 -0.61 -11.56
N MET A 22 3.20 0.54 -11.56
CA MET A 22 3.84 1.08 -12.77
C MET A 22 5.05 0.25 -13.20
N THR A 23 5.79 -0.34 -12.26
CA THR A 23 6.92 -1.22 -12.56
C THR A 23 6.42 -2.52 -13.19
N LEU A 24 5.41 -3.16 -12.58
CA LEU A 24 4.78 -4.37 -13.11
C LEU A 24 4.19 -4.16 -14.52
N ALA A 25 3.63 -2.98 -14.79
CA ALA A 25 3.09 -2.65 -16.11
C ALA A 25 4.14 -2.59 -17.22
N LYS A 26 5.43 -2.49 -16.86
CA LYS A 26 6.56 -2.47 -17.79
C LYS A 26 7.36 -3.79 -17.81
N CYS A 27 6.98 -4.78 -17.03
CA CYS A 27 7.68 -6.06 -16.99
C CYS A 27 7.14 -7.02 -18.07
N THR A 28 8.02 -7.87 -18.59
CA THR A 28 7.61 -9.10 -19.26
C THR A 28 7.59 -10.23 -18.23
N PHE A 29 6.67 -11.17 -18.41
CA PHE A 29 6.43 -12.24 -17.44
C PHE A 29 6.63 -13.58 -18.11
N ARG A 30 7.19 -14.52 -17.33
CA ARG A 30 7.34 -15.92 -17.76
C ARG A 30 5.98 -16.51 -18.15
N PRO A 31 5.94 -17.50 -19.06
CA PRO A 31 4.72 -18.24 -19.36
C PRO A 31 4.06 -18.76 -18.07
N GLY A 32 2.76 -18.54 -17.93
CA GLY A 32 2.02 -18.93 -16.72
C GLY A 32 1.81 -17.80 -15.71
N VAL A 33 2.45 -16.63 -15.87
CA VAL A 33 2.29 -15.48 -14.96
C VAL A 33 1.68 -14.29 -15.68
N ARG A 34 0.66 -13.67 -15.08
CA ARG A 34 -0.06 -12.54 -15.68
C ARG A 34 -0.32 -11.43 -14.68
N TYR A 35 0.14 -10.23 -15.00
CA TYR A 35 -0.24 -9.02 -14.28
C TYR A 35 -1.50 -8.38 -14.85
N VAL A 36 -2.39 -7.90 -13.98
CA VAL A 36 -3.59 -7.16 -14.37
C VAL A 36 -3.43 -5.68 -14.00
N PRO A 37 -3.39 -4.77 -14.99
CA PRO A 37 -3.28 -3.34 -14.72
C PRO A 37 -4.41 -2.82 -13.82
N LEU A 38 -4.06 -1.91 -12.89
CA LEU A 38 -4.93 -1.42 -11.82
C LEU A 38 -6.33 -0.98 -12.30
N ASN A 39 -6.41 -0.21 -13.39
CA ASN A 39 -7.70 0.29 -13.89
C ASN A 39 -8.62 -0.87 -14.30
N ARG A 40 -8.07 -1.88 -14.99
CA ARG A 40 -8.81 -3.08 -15.37
C ARG A 40 -9.20 -3.90 -14.16
N LEU A 41 -8.27 -4.13 -13.22
CA LEU A 41 -8.51 -4.86 -11.99
C LEU A 41 -9.64 -4.21 -11.15
N ARG A 42 -9.61 -2.89 -11.00
CA ARG A 42 -10.63 -2.14 -10.24
C ARG A 42 -12.00 -2.22 -10.85
N THR A 43 -12.10 -2.02 -12.17
CA THR A 43 -13.38 -2.02 -12.88
C THR A 43 -13.99 -3.42 -12.93
N MET A 44 -13.18 -4.44 -13.22
CA MET A 44 -13.70 -5.78 -13.47
C MET A 44 -13.80 -6.66 -12.22
N LEU A 45 -13.06 -6.35 -11.14
CA LEU A 45 -12.93 -7.25 -9.99
C LEU A 45 -12.99 -6.52 -8.64
N THR A 46 -12.04 -5.65 -8.29
CA THR A 46 -11.96 -5.10 -6.92
C THR A 46 -13.20 -4.30 -6.54
N SER A 47 -13.67 -3.38 -7.38
CA SER A 47 -14.85 -2.56 -7.05
C SER A 47 -16.14 -3.37 -7.01
N PRO A 48 -16.42 -4.26 -7.99
CA PRO A 48 -17.54 -5.20 -7.94
C PRO A 48 -17.55 -6.07 -6.68
N VAL A 49 -16.41 -6.69 -6.33
CA VAL A 49 -16.27 -7.53 -5.13
C VAL A 49 -16.56 -6.74 -3.86
N ARG A 50 -15.95 -5.55 -3.73
CA ARG A 50 -16.19 -4.67 -2.57
C ARG A 50 -17.64 -4.19 -2.44
N LYS A 51 -18.34 -4.05 -3.56
CA LYS A 51 -19.77 -3.68 -3.59
C LYS A 51 -20.70 -4.89 -3.47
N LYS A 52 -20.17 -6.10 -3.23
CA LYS A 52 -20.93 -7.36 -3.19
C LYS A 52 -21.73 -7.63 -4.46
N ARG A 53 -21.19 -7.23 -5.61
CA ARG A 53 -21.78 -7.44 -6.94
C ARG A 53 -20.71 -7.95 -7.91
N PRO A 54 -20.05 -9.08 -7.64
CA PRO A 54 -18.99 -9.59 -8.50
C PRO A 54 -19.53 -9.86 -9.90
N HIS A 55 -18.74 -9.53 -10.93
CA HIS A 55 -19.01 -9.94 -12.29
C HIS A 55 -18.58 -11.39 -12.52
N LEU A 56 -18.64 -11.85 -13.78
CA LEU A 56 -18.11 -13.16 -14.18
C LEU A 56 -16.67 -13.34 -13.65
N PRO A 57 -16.35 -14.46 -12.99
CA PRO A 57 -15.09 -14.65 -12.29
C PRO A 57 -13.98 -15.10 -13.24
N TRP A 58 -13.67 -14.27 -14.23
CA TRP A 58 -12.69 -14.54 -15.28
C TRP A 58 -11.31 -14.99 -14.78
N HIS A 59 -10.93 -14.58 -13.57
CA HIS A 59 -9.67 -14.97 -12.94
C HIS A 59 -9.59 -16.49 -12.71
N ARG A 60 -10.72 -17.16 -12.48
CA ARG A 60 -10.83 -18.61 -12.25
C ARG A 60 -10.63 -19.45 -13.52
N TRP A 61 -10.73 -18.84 -14.70
CA TRP A 61 -10.61 -19.57 -15.97
C TRP A 61 -9.17 -19.72 -16.44
N TYR A 62 -8.22 -19.17 -15.68
CA TYR A 62 -6.80 -19.25 -15.99
C TYR A 62 -6.09 -20.22 -15.05
N ASN A 63 -5.42 -21.20 -15.65
CA ASN A 63 -4.55 -22.12 -14.94
C ASN A 63 -3.11 -21.58 -14.93
N GLY A 64 -2.80 -20.77 -13.92
CA GLY A 64 -1.52 -20.09 -13.74
C GLY A 64 -1.60 -19.07 -12.60
N THR A 65 -0.63 -18.15 -12.55
CA THR A 65 -0.49 -17.14 -11.50
C THR A 65 -0.97 -15.78 -11.99
N TRP A 66 -1.93 -15.20 -11.26
CA TRP A 66 -2.30 -13.80 -11.38
C TRP A 66 -1.54 -12.92 -10.39
N LEU A 67 -1.04 -11.78 -10.87
CA LEU A 67 -0.50 -10.72 -10.03
C LEU A 67 -1.53 -9.58 -9.94
N PHE A 68 -2.13 -9.40 -8.77
CA PHE A 68 -3.09 -8.33 -8.48
C PHE A 68 -2.52 -7.33 -7.47
N SER A 69 -2.62 -6.03 -7.76
CA SER A 69 -2.14 -4.99 -6.83
C SER A 69 -3.16 -3.87 -6.73
N ASP A 70 -3.85 -3.75 -5.59
CA ASP A 70 -4.85 -2.69 -5.38
C ASP A 70 -5.01 -2.34 -3.90
N GLU A 71 -4.58 -1.14 -3.51
CA GLU A 71 -4.67 -0.64 -2.14
C GLU A 71 -6.11 -0.47 -1.64
N ASN A 72 -7.07 -0.35 -2.55
CA ASN A 72 -8.48 -0.17 -2.20
C ASN A 72 -9.12 -1.47 -1.70
N ILE A 73 -8.49 -2.64 -1.88
CA ILE A 73 -9.05 -3.92 -1.44
C ILE A 73 -9.18 -3.96 0.09
N LEU A 74 -8.26 -3.31 0.83
CA LEU A 74 -8.27 -3.19 2.28
C LEU A 74 -9.28 -2.16 2.82
N GLY A 75 -9.74 -1.23 1.98
CA GLY A 75 -10.59 -0.11 2.38
C GLY A 75 -9.96 1.23 2.03
N THR A 76 -10.26 2.28 2.81
CA THR A 76 -9.74 3.65 2.58
C THR A 76 -8.98 4.14 3.81
N THR A 77 -8.05 5.08 3.61
CA THR A 77 -7.33 5.75 4.71
C THR A 77 -8.03 6.98 5.25
N ALA A 78 -9.36 7.09 5.09
CA ALA A 78 -10.14 8.20 5.63
C ALA A 78 -9.93 8.38 7.15
N ASN A 79 -9.71 7.26 7.86
CA ASN A 79 -9.26 7.23 9.24
C ASN A 79 -7.96 6.41 9.35
N ALA A 80 -6.82 7.07 9.13
CA ALA A 80 -5.52 6.43 9.17
C ALA A 80 -5.12 5.88 10.56
N LEU A 81 -5.70 6.40 11.65
CA LEU A 81 -5.41 5.95 13.02
C LEU A 81 -6.03 4.59 13.33
N ARG A 82 -7.21 4.30 12.78
CA ARG A 82 -7.94 3.04 13.00
C ARG A 82 -7.57 1.92 12.03
N MET A 83 -6.92 2.25 10.91
CA MET A 83 -6.43 1.32 9.87
C MET A 83 -7.39 0.16 9.52
N TYR A 84 -8.10 0.25 8.40
CA TYR A 84 -8.78 -0.89 7.74
C TYR A 84 -9.64 -1.79 8.64
N PRO A 85 -10.82 -1.35 9.11
CA PRO A 85 -11.59 -2.06 10.15
C PRO A 85 -12.05 -3.49 9.80
N ASP A 86 -12.12 -3.88 8.52
CA ASP A 86 -12.35 -5.27 8.09
C ASP A 86 -11.41 -5.57 6.90
N PRO A 87 -10.12 -5.83 7.15
CA PRO A 87 -9.10 -5.92 6.11
C PRO A 87 -9.29 -7.16 5.21
N ALA A 88 -9.99 -8.18 5.71
CA ALA A 88 -10.23 -9.41 4.98
C ALA A 88 -11.51 -9.41 4.14
N HIS A 89 -12.41 -8.42 4.32
CA HIS A 89 -13.77 -8.44 3.77
C HIS A 89 -13.84 -8.88 2.31
N ALA A 90 -13.11 -8.18 1.45
CA ALA A 90 -13.13 -8.40 0.01
C ALA A 90 -12.23 -9.57 -0.41
N LEU A 91 -11.20 -9.89 0.38
CA LEU A 91 -10.29 -11.00 0.10
C LEU A 91 -10.96 -12.37 0.28
N ARG A 92 -11.96 -12.45 1.16
CA ARG A 92 -12.78 -13.66 1.37
C ARG A 92 -13.42 -14.20 0.08
N TYR A 93 -13.58 -13.35 -0.94
CA TYR A 93 -14.08 -13.72 -2.25
C TYR A 93 -13.15 -14.68 -3.02
N PHE A 94 -11.85 -14.68 -2.72
CA PHE A 94 -10.82 -15.47 -3.41
C PHE A 94 -10.44 -16.75 -2.65
N ARG A 95 -11.22 -17.17 -1.65
CA ARG A 95 -10.90 -18.33 -0.80
C ARG A 95 -10.90 -19.68 -1.53
N ASP A 96 -11.46 -19.70 -2.74
CA ASP A 96 -11.47 -20.86 -3.63
C ASP A 96 -10.27 -20.90 -4.59
N CYS A 97 -9.35 -19.94 -4.50
CA CYS A 97 -8.09 -19.89 -5.26
C CYS A 97 -6.89 -20.15 -4.33
N GLU A 98 -5.73 -20.48 -4.91
CA GLU A 98 -4.46 -20.45 -4.17
C GLU A 98 -4.05 -18.98 -3.94
N LEU A 99 -4.57 -18.37 -2.88
CA LEU A 99 -4.29 -16.97 -2.55
C LEU A 99 -2.97 -16.84 -1.78
N ARG A 100 -2.12 -15.90 -2.19
CA ARG A 100 -0.98 -15.39 -1.43
C ARG A 100 -1.16 -13.88 -1.24
N VAL A 101 -1.11 -13.41 -0.01
CA VAL A 101 -1.33 -11.99 0.32
C VAL A 101 0.01 -11.30 0.54
N PHE A 102 0.17 -10.13 -0.06
CA PHE A 102 1.38 -9.32 0.04
C PHE A 102 1.06 -7.93 0.61
N LEU A 103 1.72 -7.55 1.70
CA LEU A 103 1.47 -6.31 2.41
C LEU A 103 2.77 -5.52 2.61
N CYS A 104 2.78 -4.27 2.15
CA CYS A 104 3.83 -3.33 2.52
C CYS A 104 3.44 -2.59 3.82
N VAL A 105 4.31 -2.63 4.82
CA VAL A 105 4.16 -1.87 6.08
C VAL A 105 5.09 -0.67 6.11
N ARG A 106 4.79 0.33 6.94
CA ARG A 106 5.56 1.58 7.01
C ARG A 106 5.61 2.11 8.42
N CYS A 107 6.70 2.76 8.79
CA CYS A 107 6.83 3.39 10.10
C CYS A 107 5.73 4.44 10.34
N TYR A 108 5.12 4.41 11.53
CA TYR A 108 3.90 5.19 11.83
C TYR A 108 4.09 6.69 11.72
N ASP A 109 5.26 7.22 12.11
CA ASP A 109 5.57 8.66 12.01
C ASP A 109 5.44 9.15 10.57
N THR A 110 5.99 8.41 9.61
CA THR A 110 5.94 8.78 8.20
C THR A 110 4.65 8.33 7.50
N PHE A 111 4.04 7.22 7.92
CA PHE A 111 2.76 6.74 7.39
C PHE A 111 1.62 7.71 7.70
N LEU A 112 1.43 8.07 8.98
CA LEU A 112 0.33 8.94 9.41
C LEU A 112 0.43 10.35 8.83
N ALA A 113 1.65 10.92 8.78
CA ALA A 113 1.88 12.20 8.11
C ALA A 113 1.56 12.13 6.60
N SER A 114 1.91 11.03 5.94
CA SER A 114 1.60 10.84 4.51
C SER A 114 0.12 10.63 4.25
N ALA A 115 -0.57 9.88 5.12
CA ALA A 115 -2.01 9.65 5.05
C ALA A 115 -2.80 10.95 5.29
N TYR A 116 -2.36 11.78 6.24
CA TYR A 116 -2.90 13.12 6.43
C TYR A 116 -2.71 13.99 5.18
N GLY A 117 -1.53 13.94 4.56
CA GLY A 117 -1.30 14.59 3.27
C GLY A 117 -2.32 14.16 2.20
N GLU A 118 -2.71 12.88 2.14
CA GLU A 118 -3.79 12.44 1.24
C GLU A 118 -5.15 13.03 1.59
N ARG A 119 -5.47 13.07 2.89
CA ARG A 119 -6.73 13.64 3.38
C ARG A 119 -6.92 15.07 2.88
N LEU A 120 -5.85 15.87 2.86
CA LEU A 120 -5.88 17.26 2.38
C LEU A 120 -6.31 17.41 0.91
N TRP A 121 -6.24 16.36 0.09
CA TRP A 121 -6.78 16.39 -1.28
C TRP A 121 -8.29 16.16 -1.35
N ARG A 122 -8.85 15.43 -0.37
CA ARG A 122 -10.18 14.81 -0.48
C ARG A 122 -11.18 15.39 0.51
N HIS A 123 -10.72 16.12 1.53
CA HIS A 123 -11.56 16.63 2.61
C HIS A 123 -11.24 18.10 2.91
N PRO A 124 -12.17 18.84 3.54
CA PRO A 124 -11.86 20.12 4.15
C PRO A 124 -10.68 20.00 5.11
N TYR A 125 -9.92 21.07 5.24
CA TYR A 125 -8.78 21.11 6.15
C TYR A 125 -9.23 20.93 7.60
N GLN A 126 -8.52 20.07 8.31
CA GLN A 126 -8.55 19.98 9.76
C GLN A 126 -7.10 19.90 10.26
N PRO A 127 -6.78 20.51 11.41
CA PRO A 127 -5.45 20.39 12.01
C PRO A 127 -5.08 18.91 12.21
N PHE A 128 -3.78 18.62 12.10
CA PHE A 128 -3.29 17.30 12.47
C PHE A 128 -3.41 17.11 13.98
N ALA A 129 -4.18 16.11 14.42
CA ALA A 129 -4.53 15.94 15.82
C ALA A 129 -3.35 15.51 16.72
N GLY A 130 -2.29 14.90 16.15
CA GLY A 130 -1.16 14.42 16.95
C GLY A 130 -1.42 13.10 17.68
N ASP A 131 -2.57 12.46 17.41
CA ASP A 131 -2.96 11.20 18.04
C ASP A 131 -2.07 10.03 17.62
N LEU A 132 -1.86 9.11 18.55
CA LEU A 132 -1.16 7.84 18.32
C LEU A 132 -2.07 6.85 17.56
N PRO A 133 -1.50 5.89 16.82
CA PRO A 133 -2.30 4.88 16.13
C PRO A 133 -3.12 4.06 17.13
N VAL A 134 -4.43 3.98 16.90
CA VAL A 134 -5.36 3.15 17.68
C VAL A 134 -5.17 1.67 17.33
N ARG A 135 -4.78 1.40 16.08
CA ARG A 135 -4.53 0.07 15.56
C ARG A 135 -3.16 0.00 14.90
N ARG A 136 -2.49 -1.15 15.06
CA ARG A 136 -1.12 -1.39 14.58
C ARG A 136 -1.08 -2.44 13.48
N TRP A 137 0.04 -2.52 12.75
CA TRP A 137 0.23 -3.50 11.68
C TRP A 137 0.00 -4.96 12.11
N PRO A 138 0.46 -5.43 13.29
CA PRO A 138 0.17 -6.79 13.75
C PRO A 138 -1.32 -7.07 13.89
N ASP A 139 -2.14 -6.07 14.23
CA ASP A 139 -3.60 -6.24 14.34
C ASP A 139 -4.24 -6.45 12.97
N ILE A 140 -3.70 -5.83 11.91
CA ILE A 140 -4.15 -6.07 10.53
C ILE A 140 -3.81 -7.51 10.12
N VAL A 141 -2.56 -7.93 10.37
CA VAL A 141 -2.07 -9.26 9.97
C VAL A 141 -2.77 -10.36 10.74
N ARG A 142 -3.05 -10.17 12.04
CA ARG A 142 -3.80 -11.13 12.87
C ARG A 142 -5.20 -11.37 12.32
N GLU A 143 -5.91 -10.31 11.96
CA GLU A 143 -7.25 -10.43 11.39
C GLU A 143 -7.24 -11.06 10.00
N LEU A 144 -6.23 -10.76 9.17
CA LEU A 144 -6.04 -11.43 7.89
C LEU A 144 -5.81 -12.94 8.08
N LYS A 145 -4.90 -13.35 8.97
CA LYS A 145 -4.65 -14.77 9.26
C LYS A 145 -5.91 -15.48 9.76
N ASN A 146 -6.63 -14.85 10.68
CA ASN A 146 -7.85 -15.43 11.26
C ASN A 146 -8.97 -15.59 10.22
N ALA A 147 -9.14 -14.60 9.33
CA ALA A 147 -10.21 -14.62 8.33
C ALA A 147 -9.88 -15.44 7.07
N LEU A 148 -8.59 -15.60 6.75
CA LEU A 148 -8.05 -16.28 5.57
C LEU A 148 -7.12 -17.42 6.02
N SER A 149 -7.64 -18.33 6.86
CA SER A 149 -6.85 -19.46 7.39
C SER A 149 -6.14 -20.23 6.27
N GLY A 150 -4.86 -20.55 6.47
CA GLY A 150 -4.02 -21.24 5.49
C GLY A 150 -3.49 -20.37 4.34
N THR A 151 -3.89 -19.11 4.23
CA THR A 151 -3.38 -18.18 3.21
C THR A 151 -2.02 -17.61 3.64
N PRO A 152 -0.93 -17.81 2.88
CA PRO A 152 0.36 -17.21 3.18
C PRO A 152 0.30 -15.68 3.12
N ILE A 153 0.87 -15.03 4.13
CA ILE A 153 1.02 -13.57 4.17
C ILE A 153 2.51 -13.24 4.07
N HIS A 154 2.84 -12.39 3.12
CA HIS A 154 4.18 -11.90 2.85
C HIS A 154 4.24 -10.41 3.10
N ILE A 155 5.32 -9.94 3.73
CA ILE A 155 5.45 -8.55 4.15
C ILE A 155 6.79 -7.99 3.68
N TRP A 156 6.81 -6.72 3.29
CA TRP A 156 8.05 -5.95 3.20
C TRP A 156 7.88 -4.57 3.81
N ARG A 157 8.99 -3.92 4.13
CA ARG A 157 8.99 -2.56 4.68
C ARG A 157 9.03 -1.54 3.55
N TYR A 158 8.26 -0.47 3.69
CA TYR A 158 8.29 0.67 2.79
C TYR A 158 9.69 1.31 2.75
N GLU A 159 10.38 1.30 3.89
CA GLU A 159 11.72 1.85 4.04
C GLU A 159 12.74 1.16 3.13
N ASP A 160 12.60 -0.15 2.92
CA ASP A 160 13.49 -0.93 2.04
C ASP A 160 13.12 -0.78 0.56
N TYR A 161 11.89 -0.36 0.27
CA TYR A 161 11.35 -0.41 -1.08
C TYR A 161 12.11 0.47 -2.07
N ARG A 162 12.60 1.64 -1.64
CA ARG A 162 13.27 2.58 -2.54
C ARG A 162 14.56 2.01 -3.11
N GLU A 163 15.33 1.32 -2.28
CA GLU A 163 16.64 0.78 -2.64
C GLU A 163 16.52 -0.61 -3.27
N HIS A 164 15.47 -1.36 -2.92
CA HIS A 164 15.28 -2.75 -3.32
C HIS A 164 14.03 -3.00 -4.18
N ALA A 165 13.51 -1.97 -4.86
CA ALA A 165 12.25 -2.05 -5.62
C ALA A 165 12.20 -3.24 -6.58
N ARG A 166 13.27 -3.49 -7.35
CA ARG A 166 13.33 -4.63 -8.29
C ARG A 166 13.31 -5.98 -7.57
N ALA A 167 14.08 -6.13 -6.50
CA ALA A 167 14.14 -7.37 -5.72
C ALA A 167 12.79 -7.69 -5.06
N ILE A 168 12.13 -6.69 -4.46
CA ILE A 168 10.79 -6.84 -3.88
C ILE A 168 9.76 -7.14 -4.96
N THR A 169 9.88 -6.54 -6.15
CA THR A 169 8.96 -6.82 -7.26
C THR A 169 9.12 -8.27 -7.76
N ARG A 170 10.35 -8.81 -7.83
CA ARG A 170 10.59 -10.24 -8.12
C ARG A 170 10.02 -11.15 -7.04
N PHE A 171 10.26 -10.82 -5.77
CA PHE A 171 9.69 -11.54 -4.64
C PHE A 171 8.16 -11.61 -4.70
N TYR A 172 7.50 -10.47 -4.98
CA TYR A 172 6.05 -10.40 -5.15
C TYR A 172 5.55 -11.23 -6.35
N ALA A 173 6.30 -11.24 -7.44
CA ALA A 173 5.97 -11.99 -8.65
C ALA A 173 6.36 -13.48 -8.58
N ASP A 174 6.90 -13.95 -7.45
CA ASP A 174 7.40 -15.32 -7.29
C ASP A 174 8.43 -15.69 -8.38
N ASP A 175 9.34 -14.75 -8.67
CA ASP A 175 10.30 -14.78 -9.78
C ASP A 175 9.70 -14.99 -11.18
N GLY A 176 8.40 -14.75 -11.33
CA GLY A 176 7.67 -14.81 -12.59
C GLY A 176 7.99 -13.70 -13.59
N ILE A 177 8.94 -12.81 -13.27
CA ILE A 177 9.37 -11.71 -14.15
C ILE A 177 10.55 -12.20 -14.99
N GLU A 178 10.40 -12.13 -16.30
CA GLU A 178 11.46 -12.45 -17.25
C GLU A 178 12.37 -11.24 -17.45
N GLU A 179 11.79 -10.08 -17.76
CA GLU A 179 12.52 -8.84 -17.98
C GLU A 179 11.84 -7.65 -17.30
N PHE A 180 12.65 -6.75 -16.74
CA PHE A 180 12.19 -5.44 -16.29
C PHE A 180 12.35 -4.45 -17.44
N GLY A 181 11.27 -3.78 -17.82
CA GLY A 181 11.37 -2.63 -18.72
C GLY A 181 12.08 -1.41 -18.10
N GLU A 182 12.14 -0.34 -18.89
CA GLU A 182 12.86 0.88 -18.54
C GLU A 182 12.46 1.47 -17.18
N PRO A 183 13.44 1.89 -16.35
CA PRO A 183 13.18 2.51 -15.06
C PRO A 183 12.16 3.65 -15.15
N LEU A 184 11.34 3.77 -14.11
CA LEU A 184 10.37 4.85 -14.04
C LEU A 184 11.11 6.16 -13.73
N GLN A 185 11.10 7.10 -14.68
CA GLN A 185 11.52 8.49 -14.42
C GLN A 185 10.50 9.26 -13.55
N HIS A 186 9.50 8.59 -12.99
CA HIS A 186 8.40 9.23 -12.31
C HIS A 186 8.82 9.70 -10.91
N HIS A 187 8.87 11.01 -10.71
CA HIS A 187 8.92 11.56 -9.36
C HIS A 187 7.61 11.22 -8.64
N PRO A 188 7.63 10.39 -7.58
CA PRO A 188 6.41 10.10 -6.83
C PRO A 188 5.79 11.42 -6.38
N LYS A 189 4.44 11.51 -6.39
CA LYS A 189 3.73 12.68 -5.87
C LYS A 189 4.32 13.06 -4.53
N SER A 190 5.11 14.13 -4.53
CA SER A 190 5.78 14.60 -3.32
C SER A 190 4.72 14.93 -2.28
N GLY A 191 5.05 14.76 -1.00
CA GLY A 191 4.15 15.16 0.07
C GLY A 191 3.89 16.68 0.07
N PHE A 192 3.42 17.19 1.20
CA PHE A 192 3.35 18.62 1.43
C PHE A 192 4.59 19.07 2.21
N SER A 193 5.05 20.30 1.94
CA SER A 193 5.91 21.02 2.89
C SER A 193 5.08 21.46 4.10
N GLY A 194 5.74 21.79 5.22
CA GLY A 194 5.06 22.35 6.39
C GLY A 194 4.25 23.60 6.02
N ARG A 195 4.88 24.50 5.27
CA ARG A 195 4.22 25.72 4.78
C ARG A 195 3.02 25.42 3.88
N ALA A 196 3.12 24.46 2.97
CA ALA A 196 1.99 24.06 2.14
C ALA A 196 0.80 23.59 2.99
N VAL A 197 1.04 22.84 4.07
CA VAL A 197 -0.03 22.41 4.99
C VAL A 197 -0.68 23.59 5.72
N GLU A 198 0.10 24.58 6.16
CA GLU A 198 -0.44 25.81 6.76
C GLU A 198 -1.36 26.54 5.79
N GLU A 199 -0.98 26.64 4.52
CA GLU A 199 -1.79 27.28 3.48
C GLU A 199 -3.07 26.50 3.15
N MET A 200 -3.07 25.18 3.33
CA MET A 200 -4.30 24.38 3.22
C MET A 200 -5.35 24.79 4.27
N SER A 201 -4.98 25.48 5.34
CA SER A 201 -5.90 25.94 6.39
C SER A 201 -6.98 26.91 5.89
N ARG A 202 -6.80 27.52 4.71
CA ARG A 202 -7.81 28.34 4.03
C ARG A 202 -9.06 27.52 3.62
N PHE A 203 -8.92 26.20 3.49
CA PHE A 203 -10.00 25.28 3.09
C PHE A 203 -10.71 24.63 4.28
N LYS A 204 -10.85 25.31 5.42
CA LYS A 204 -11.56 24.77 6.60
C LYS A 204 -13.03 24.43 6.34
N ARG A 205 -13.71 25.25 5.52
CA ARG A 205 -15.17 25.17 5.30
C ARG A 205 -15.57 24.40 4.03
N ARG A 206 -14.62 24.02 3.18
CA ARG A 206 -14.89 23.29 1.94
C ARG A 206 -13.72 22.42 1.53
N ARG A 207 -13.98 21.41 0.70
CA ARG A 207 -12.91 20.65 0.05
C ARG A 207 -12.15 21.56 -0.94
N PRO A 208 -10.81 21.52 -0.97
CA PRO A 208 -10.06 22.15 -2.05
C PRO A 208 -10.31 21.44 -3.38
N ILE A 209 -10.28 22.18 -4.49
CA ILE A 209 -10.26 21.56 -5.83
C ILE A 209 -8.82 21.24 -6.23
N LYS A 210 -8.64 20.27 -7.15
CA LYS A 210 -7.32 19.72 -7.52
C LYS A 210 -6.30 20.80 -7.91
N TYR A 211 -6.74 21.80 -8.67
CA TYR A 211 -5.87 22.90 -9.13
C TYR A 211 -5.32 23.74 -7.96
N GLU A 212 -6.14 24.03 -6.95
CA GLU A 212 -5.71 24.81 -5.77
C GLU A 212 -4.62 24.10 -4.99
N VAL A 213 -4.78 22.78 -4.78
CA VAL A 213 -3.78 21.96 -4.08
C VAL A 213 -2.48 21.90 -4.87
N LEU A 214 -2.56 21.76 -6.20
CA LEU A 214 -1.37 21.74 -7.06
C LEU A 214 -0.65 23.08 -7.04
N ARG A 215 -1.37 24.20 -7.10
CA ARG A 215 -0.79 25.55 -7.01
C ARG A 215 -0.03 25.74 -5.70
N ILE A 216 -0.64 25.41 -4.56
CA ILE A 216 0.02 25.50 -3.24
C ILE A 216 1.28 24.64 -3.19
N ARG A 217 1.24 23.42 -3.73
CA ARG A 217 2.43 22.54 -3.76
C ARG A 217 3.54 23.06 -4.67
N ALA A 218 3.18 23.76 -5.76
CA ALA A 218 4.15 24.39 -6.66
C ALA A 218 4.77 25.65 -6.05
N GLU A 219 3.99 26.43 -5.30
CA GLU A 219 4.43 27.65 -4.60
C GLU A 219 5.32 27.33 -3.39
N PHE A 220 5.02 26.24 -2.68
CA PHE A 220 5.76 25.79 -1.50
C PHE A 220 6.34 24.37 -1.68
N PRO A 221 7.24 24.16 -2.66
CA PRO A 221 7.78 22.84 -2.97
C PRO A 221 8.67 22.34 -1.83
N ILE A 222 8.64 21.03 -1.57
CA ILE A 222 9.53 20.43 -0.56
C ILE A 222 10.99 20.67 -0.96
N GLY A 223 11.75 21.26 -0.06
CA GLY A 223 13.18 21.52 -0.25
C GLY A 223 13.79 22.16 1.00
N PRO A 224 15.05 22.63 0.92
CA PRO A 224 15.74 23.25 2.06
C PRO A 224 14.97 24.45 2.64
N ARG A 225 14.34 25.26 1.77
CA ARG A 225 13.53 26.42 2.18
C ARG A 225 12.19 26.04 2.80
N TYR A 226 11.54 25.00 2.29
CA TYR A 226 10.24 24.53 2.78
C TYR A 226 10.36 23.06 3.15
N PRO A 227 10.74 22.75 4.40
CA PRO A 227 10.94 21.37 4.81
C PRO A 227 9.65 20.57 4.68
N ARG A 228 9.80 19.26 4.49
CA ARG A 228 8.68 18.33 4.45
C ARG A 228 7.86 18.46 5.73
N PHE A 229 6.53 18.41 5.59
CA PHE A 229 5.64 18.40 6.74
C PHE A 229 5.98 17.23 7.68
N ASN A 230 6.28 17.58 8.93
CA ASN A 230 6.50 16.66 10.03
C ASN A 230 5.71 17.17 11.24
N PRO A 231 4.57 16.55 11.58
CA PRO A 231 3.72 17.01 12.68
C PRO A 231 4.23 16.56 14.07
N TRP A 232 5.34 15.83 14.14
CA TRP A 232 5.73 15.12 15.34
C TRP A 232 6.89 15.80 16.06
N THR A 233 6.77 15.86 17.39
CA THR A 233 7.89 16.13 18.29
C THR A 233 8.92 14.98 18.24
N GLU A 234 10.17 15.24 18.65
CA GLU A 234 11.19 14.17 18.73
C GLU A 234 10.78 13.03 19.66
N ARG A 235 10.11 13.34 20.79
CA ARG A 235 9.58 12.34 21.72
C ARG A 235 8.53 11.45 21.04
N GLN A 236 7.59 12.04 20.30
CA GLN A 236 6.59 11.27 19.55
C GLN A 236 7.22 10.43 18.45
N LYS A 237 8.17 10.96 17.67
CA LYS A 237 8.87 10.19 16.64
C LYS A 237 9.60 9.00 17.24
N THR A 238 10.33 9.22 18.34
CA THR A 238 11.05 8.15 19.05
C THR A 238 10.08 7.06 19.50
N TYR A 239 8.95 7.45 20.09
CA TYR A 239 7.92 6.50 20.51
C TYR A 239 7.31 5.73 19.32
N LEU A 240 6.89 6.42 18.25
CA LEU A 240 6.30 5.80 17.05
C LEU A 240 7.27 4.84 16.35
N ARG A 241 8.56 5.15 16.32
CA ARG A 241 9.60 4.27 15.81
C ARG A 241 9.83 3.07 16.71
N LYS A 242 9.83 3.26 18.04
CA LYS A 242 9.97 2.17 19.01
C LYS A 242 8.83 1.15 18.89
N ILE A 243 7.58 1.61 18.81
CA ILE A 243 6.44 0.69 18.63
C ILE A 243 6.48 0.01 17.26
N TYR A 244 6.92 0.71 16.20
CA TYR A 244 7.08 0.10 14.88
C TYR A 244 8.16 -0.98 14.87
N ALA A 245 9.30 -0.75 15.50
CA ALA A 245 10.36 -1.74 15.62
C ALA A 245 9.89 -3.00 16.36
N HIS A 246 9.16 -2.82 17.46
CA HIS A 246 8.52 -3.94 18.17
C HIS A 246 7.52 -4.68 17.26
N ASP A 247 6.67 -3.94 16.53
CA ASP A 247 5.70 -4.55 15.62
C ASP A 247 6.38 -5.36 14.51
N LEU A 248 7.51 -4.90 13.97
CA LEU A 248 8.27 -5.66 12.99
C LEU A 248 8.73 -7.02 13.54
N MET A 249 9.19 -7.08 14.79
CA MET A 249 9.55 -8.35 15.44
C MET A 249 8.33 -9.29 15.54
N VAL A 250 7.18 -8.77 15.98
CA VAL A 250 5.93 -9.56 16.06
C VAL A 250 5.49 -10.05 14.67
N LEU A 251 5.72 -9.26 13.62
CA LEU A 251 5.35 -9.64 12.27
C LEU A 251 6.20 -10.79 11.71
N GLU A 252 7.47 -10.92 12.13
CA GLU A 252 8.34 -12.04 11.73
C GLU A 252 7.79 -13.40 12.20
N ASP A 253 7.11 -13.44 13.35
CA ASP A 253 6.45 -14.66 13.85
C ASP A 253 5.13 -14.98 13.13
N MET A 254 4.55 -14.00 12.44
CA MET A 254 3.22 -14.10 11.87
C MET A 254 3.21 -14.31 10.36
N ALA A 255 4.23 -13.85 9.65
CA ALA A 255 4.25 -13.73 8.20
C ALA A 255 5.68 -13.88 7.64
N ALA A 256 5.79 -14.21 6.35
CA ALA A 256 7.06 -14.22 5.66
C ALA A 256 7.50 -12.78 5.37
N VAL A 257 8.44 -12.27 6.17
CA VAL A 257 8.98 -10.91 6.02
C VAL A 257 10.18 -10.93 5.06
N TRP A 258 10.06 -10.22 3.94
CA TRP A 258 11.17 -9.99 3.01
C TRP A 258 12.28 -9.19 3.69
N LYS A 259 13.53 -9.61 3.47
CA LYS A 259 14.74 -8.95 3.97
C LYS A 259 15.70 -8.67 2.81
N PRO A 260 16.48 -7.58 2.86
CA PRO A 260 17.54 -7.34 1.88
C PRO A 260 18.49 -8.54 1.78
N GLY A 261 18.78 -8.98 0.56
CA GLY A 261 19.62 -10.16 0.31
C GLY A 261 18.95 -11.51 0.54
N ALA A 262 17.68 -11.57 0.94
CA ALA A 262 16.95 -12.83 1.02
C ALA A 262 16.84 -13.47 -0.37
N ALA A 263 17.15 -14.77 -0.45
CA ALA A 263 16.75 -15.61 -1.57
C ALA A 263 15.21 -15.68 -1.65
N LEU A 264 14.69 -16.07 -2.82
CA LEU A 264 13.25 -16.19 -3.09
C LEU A 264 12.54 -17.08 -2.05
N CYS A 265 11.22 -16.89 -1.87
CA CYS A 265 10.43 -17.64 -0.89
C CYS A 265 10.72 -19.15 -0.96
N PRO A 266 11.09 -19.80 0.15
CA PRO A 266 10.94 -21.25 0.22
C PRO A 266 9.44 -21.59 0.19
N ASP A 267 9.10 -22.59 -0.62
CA ASP A 267 7.74 -23.14 -0.77
C ASP A 267 7.15 -23.67 0.55
#